data_AF-A0A525PR82-F1
#
_entry.id   AF-A0A525PR82-F1
#
_cell.length_a   1.000
_cell.length_b   1.000
_cell.length_c   1.000
_cell.angle_alpha   90.00
_cell.angle_beta   90.00
_cell.angle_gamma   90.00
#
_symmetry.space_group_name_H-M   'P 1'
#
loop_
_entity.id
_entity.type
_entity.pdbx_description
1 polymer ?
#
loop_
_entity_poly.entity_id
_entity_poly.type
_entity_poly.pdbx_seq_one_letter_code
_entity_poly.pdbx_strand_id
1 'polypeptide(L)'
;MLELKAQSVGRLFAHSEQGAILKLVIAEARRFPDLTEYYRTEVPERGLENIAKMIRRGINEGEFRECDAKAAATAFMFPLLMTGIWMNSVGPDEIIDPDATINFHCENFIRGLSI
;
A
#
# COMPACT_ATOMS: atom_id res chain seq x y z
N MET A 1 12.85 -10.34 -2.63
CA MET A 1 11.69 -10.87 -1.84
C MET A 1 10.63 -9.79 -1.57
N LEU A 2 11.02 -8.55 -1.22
CA LEU A 2 10.08 -7.44 -0.98
C LEU A 2 9.31 -7.06 -2.25
N GLU A 3 9.96 -7.00 -3.42
CA GLU A 3 9.34 -6.68 -4.73
C GLU A 3 8.16 -7.59 -5.11
N LEU A 4 8.34 -8.91 -5.04
CA LEU A 4 7.29 -9.86 -5.41
C LEU A 4 6.06 -9.77 -4.49
N LYS A 5 6.28 -9.55 -3.19
CA LYS A 5 5.20 -9.35 -2.21
C LYS A 5 4.51 -8.00 -2.40
N ALA A 6 5.28 -6.97 -2.70
CA ALA A 6 4.84 -5.61 -2.98
C ALA A 6 3.86 -5.56 -4.17
N GLN A 7 4.25 -6.15 -5.30
CA GLN A 7 3.42 -6.21 -6.50
C GLN A 7 2.13 -7.00 -6.27
N SER A 8 2.20 -8.08 -5.48
CA SER A 8 1.04 -8.92 -5.17
C SER A 8 -0.03 -8.17 -4.35
N VAL A 9 0.39 -7.35 -3.38
CA VAL A 9 -0.52 -6.52 -2.57
C VAL A 9 -1.18 -5.43 -3.40
N GLY A 10 -0.43 -4.73 -4.27
CA GLY A 10 -1.00 -3.73 -5.17
C GLY A 10 -2.07 -4.31 -6.09
N ARG A 11 -1.76 -5.46 -6.71
CA ARG A 11 -2.69 -6.13 -7.62
C ARG A 11 -3.94 -6.66 -6.92
N LEU A 12 -3.83 -7.09 -5.66
CA LEU A 12 -4.99 -7.44 -4.85
C LEU A 12 -5.98 -6.26 -4.79
N PHE A 13 -5.53 -5.08 -4.37
CA PHE A 13 -6.42 -3.93 -4.26
C PHE A 13 -6.94 -3.40 -5.60
N ALA A 14 -6.13 -3.49 -6.66
CA ALA A 14 -6.51 -3.02 -7.98
C ALA A 14 -7.57 -3.91 -8.65
N HIS A 15 -7.55 -5.22 -8.41
CA HIS A 15 -8.30 -6.20 -9.21
C HIS A 15 -9.27 -7.06 -8.40
N SER A 16 -9.54 -6.74 -7.13
CA SER A 16 -10.42 -7.55 -6.28
C SER A 16 -11.47 -6.72 -5.52
N GLU A 17 -12.46 -7.43 -4.95
CA GLU A 17 -13.46 -6.86 -4.05
C GLU A 17 -12.86 -6.14 -2.84
N GLN A 18 -11.62 -6.45 -2.46
CA GLN A 18 -10.96 -5.75 -1.36
C GLN A 18 -10.74 -4.26 -1.67
N GLY A 19 -10.52 -3.88 -2.94
CA GLY A 19 -10.45 -2.49 -3.36
C GLY A 19 -11.79 -1.75 -3.23
N ALA A 20 -12.90 -2.43 -3.55
CA ALA A 20 -14.25 -1.89 -3.39
C ALA A 20 -14.61 -1.67 -1.91
N ILE A 21 -14.26 -2.62 -1.04
CA ILE A 21 -14.46 -2.50 0.42
C ILE A 21 -13.63 -1.34 0.98
N LEU A 22 -12.34 -1.24 0.60
CA LEU A 22 -11.47 -0.14 0.99
C LEU A 22 -12.07 1.23 0.61
N LYS A 23 -12.56 1.37 -0.63
CA LYS A 23 -13.24 2.59 -1.09
C LYS A 23 -14.46 2.91 -0.21
N LEU A 24 -15.34 1.94 0.02
CA LEU A 24 -16.54 2.14 0.82
C LEU A 24 -16.22 2.59 2.23
N VAL A 25 -15.25 1.93 2.89
CA VAL A 25 -14.82 2.31 4.23
C VAL A 25 -14.29 3.74 4.24
N ILE A 26 -13.42 4.11 3.30
CA ILE A 26 -12.87 5.47 3.24
C ILE A 26 -13.96 6.52 3.00
N ALA A 27 -14.92 6.24 2.11
CA ALA A 27 -16.02 7.15 1.80
C ALA A 27 -16.95 7.38 3.00
N GLU A 28 -17.23 6.33 3.77
CA GLU A 28 -18.24 6.35 4.83
C GLU A 28 -17.66 6.47 6.25
N ALA A 29 -16.33 6.40 6.42
CA ALA A 29 -15.64 6.43 7.72
C ALA A 29 -16.09 7.59 8.61
N ARG A 30 -16.22 8.81 8.06
CA ARG A 30 -16.68 9.98 8.82
C ARG A 30 -18.11 9.87 9.31
N ARG A 31 -18.95 9.10 8.60
CA ARG A 31 -20.37 8.90 8.94
C ARG A 31 -20.57 7.77 9.95
N PHE A 32 -19.69 6.77 9.94
CA PHE A 32 -19.74 5.62 10.84
C PHE A 32 -18.41 5.48 11.62
N PRO A 33 -18.27 6.16 12.77
CA PRO A 33 -17.04 6.14 13.57
C PRO A 33 -16.62 4.74 14.02
N ASP A 34 -17.58 3.87 14.36
CA ASP A 34 -17.31 2.49 14.78
C ASP A 34 -16.66 1.66 13.65
N LEU A 35 -17.05 1.92 12.39
CA LEU A 35 -16.43 1.32 11.21
C LEU A 35 -14.98 1.80 11.05
N THR A 36 -14.72 3.08 11.35
CA THR A 36 -13.37 3.64 11.29
C THR A 36 -12.45 2.99 12.32
N GLU A 37 -12.94 2.82 13.55
CA GLU A 37 -12.18 2.21 14.63
C GLU A 37 -11.83 0.75 14.31
N TYR A 38 -12.84 -0.04 13.90
CA TYR A 38 -12.66 -1.43 13.50
C TYR A 38 -11.71 -1.57 12.30
N TYR A 39 -11.85 -0.71 11.29
CA TYR A 39 -10.99 -0.78 10.11
C TYR A 39 -9.54 -0.41 10.44
N ARG A 40 -9.31 0.62 11.26
CA ARG A 40 -7.98 1.10 11.63
C ARG A 40 -7.15 0.01 12.33
N THR A 41 -7.76 -0.75 13.23
CA THR A 41 -7.07 -1.78 14.03
C THR A 41 -6.81 -3.07 13.23
N GLU A 42 -7.75 -3.48 12.38
CA GLU A 42 -7.66 -4.79 11.71
C GLU A 42 -6.81 -4.79 10.45
N VAL A 43 -6.79 -3.70 9.65
CA VAL A 43 -6.21 -3.73 8.29
C VAL A 43 -4.94 -2.89 8.12
N PRO A 44 -4.95 -1.55 8.32
CA PRO A 44 -3.77 -0.72 8.09
C PRO A 44 -2.64 -1.01 9.08
N GLU A 45 -2.94 -1.12 10.38
CA GLU A 45 -1.90 -1.17 11.41
C GLU A 45 -1.05 -2.43 11.33
N ARG A 46 -1.69 -3.60 11.18
CA ARG A 46 -1.00 -4.89 11.05
C ARG A 46 -0.19 -4.97 9.74
N GLY A 47 -0.75 -4.47 8.64
CA GLY A 47 -0.08 -4.45 7.34
C GLY A 47 1.14 -3.54 7.33
N LEU A 48 0.99 -2.31 7.83
CA LEU A 48 2.07 -1.32 7.90
C LEU A 48 3.19 -1.77 8.83
N GLU A 49 2.87 -2.34 9.99
CA GLU A 49 3.89 -2.81 10.93
C GLU A 49 4.70 -3.98 10.35
N ASN A 50 4.07 -4.87 9.58
CA ASN A 50 4.77 -5.95 8.89
C ASN A 50 5.77 -5.41 7.85
N ILE A 51 5.38 -4.40 7.08
CA ILE A 51 6.27 -3.78 6.09
C ILE A 51 7.39 -3.01 6.79
N ALA A 52 7.08 -2.28 7.86
CA ALA A 52 8.08 -1.58 8.66
C ALA A 52 9.11 -2.56 9.26
N LYS A 53 8.70 -3.75 9.71
CA LYS A 53 9.62 -4.82 10.13
C LYS A 53 10.54 -5.27 9.01
N MET A 54 10.02 -5.43 7.79
CA MET A 54 10.83 -5.81 6.63
C MET A 54 11.86 -4.73 6.27
N ILE A 55 11.46 -3.45 6.32
CA ILE A 55 12.36 -2.32 6.06
C ILE A 55 13.47 -2.25 7.12
N ARG A 56 13.11 -2.36 8.41
CA ARG A 56 14.12 -2.40 9.50
C ARG A 56 15.12 -3.55 9.34
N ARG A 57 14.65 -4.71 8.88
CA ARG A 57 15.53 -5.84 8.61
C ARG A 57 16.53 -5.51 7.49
N GLY A 58 16.06 -4.96 6.37
CA GLY A 58 16.94 -4.57 5.26
C GLY A 58 17.94 -3.47 5.66
N ILE A 59 17.56 -2.55 6.55
CA ILE A 59 18.50 -1.57 7.14
C ILE A 59 19.60 -2.29 7.95
N ASN A 60 19.22 -3.20 8.84
CA ASN A 60 20.17 -3.95 9.68
C ASN A 60 21.09 -4.87 8.86
N GLU A 61 20.61 -5.36 7.72
CA GLU A 61 21.37 -6.20 6.77
C GLU A 61 22.25 -5.38 5.81
N GLY A 62 22.15 -4.03 5.85
CA GLY A 62 22.89 -3.13 4.97
C GLY A 62 22.35 -3.09 3.52
N GLU A 63 21.16 -3.63 3.27
CA GLU A 63 20.49 -3.59 1.97
C GLU A 63 19.80 -2.24 1.71
N PHE A 64 19.34 -1.57 2.77
CA PHE A 64 18.63 -0.30 2.69
C PHE A 64 19.30 0.78 3.55
N ARG A 65 19.24 2.03 3.08
CA ARG A 65 19.71 3.20 3.81
C ARG A 65 18.89 3.42 5.09
N GLU A 66 19.52 4.02 6.10
CA GLU A 66 18.81 4.42 7.32
C GLU A 66 17.66 5.40 7.02
N CYS A 67 16.49 5.12 7.61
CA CYS A 67 15.30 5.95 7.54
C CYS A 67 14.28 5.56 8.63
N ASP A 68 13.24 6.39 8.81
CA ASP A 68 12.08 5.99 9.61
C ASP A 68 11.29 4.89 8.86
N ALA A 69 11.38 3.66 9.36
CA ALA A 69 10.74 2.51 8.74
C ALA A 69 9.20 2.56 8.74
N LYS A 70 8.57 3.25 9.70
CA LYS A 70 7.10 3.40 9.72
C LYS A 70 6.65 4.42 8.68
N ALA A 71 7.38 5.53 8.55
CA ALA A 71 7.15 6.50 7.51
C ALA A 71 7.36 5.88 6.12
N ALA A 72 8.43 5.11 5.94
CA ALA A 72 8.72 4.39 4.70
C ALA A 72 7.63 3.36 4.36
N ALA A 73 7.16 2.56 5.33
CA ALA A 73 6.06 1.62 5.12
C ALA A 73 4.75 2.32 4.71
N THR A 74 4.46 3.47 5.31
CA THR A 74 3.27 4.28 4.97
C THR A 74 3.37 4.82 3.55
N ALA A 75 4.51 5.43 3.19
CA ALA A 75 4.77 5.95 1.85
C ALA A 75 4.74 4.85 0.78
N PHE A 76 5.16 3.64 1.13
CA PHE A 76 5.05 2.48 0.26
C PHE A 76 3.61 2.04 0.03
N MET A 77 2.78 1.97 1.07
CA MET A 77 1.42 1.41 0.97
C MET A 77 0.40 2.36 0.35
N PHE A 78 0.50 3.65 0.61
CA PHE A 78 -0.55 4.61 0.22
C PHE A 78 -0.81 4.67 -1.28
N PRO A 79 0.21 4.67 -2.17
CA PRO A 79 -0.02 4.62 -3.60
C PRO A 79 -0.74 3.34 -4.06
N LEU A 80 -0.42 2.19 -3.45
CA LEU A 80 -1.10 0.92 -3.76
C LEU A 80 -2.58 0.94 -3.37
N LEU A 81 -2.90 1.49 -2.19
CA LEU A 81 -4.27 1.68 -1.73
C LEU A 81 -5.03 2.65 -2.65
N MET A 82 -4.39 3.75 -3.03
CA MET A 82 -4.98 4.74 -3.93
C MET A 82 -5.27 4.19 -5.32
N THR A 83 -4.39 3.33 -5.87
CA THR A 83 -4.68 2.63 -7.13
C THR A 83 -5.96 1.80 -7.01
N GLY A 84 -6.12 1.03 -5.94
CA GLY A 84 -7.35 0.25 -5.70
C GLY A 84 -8.60 1.14 -5.59
N ILE A 85 -8.51 2.25 -4.85
CA ILE A 85 -9.61 3.22 -4.72
C ILE A 85 -9.96 3.81 -6.08
N TRP A 86 -8.97 4.21 -6.90
CA TRP A 86 -9.19 4.77 -8.23
C TRP A 86 -9.93 3.80 -9.14
N MET A 87 -9.42 2.56 -9.24
CA MET A 87 -10.00 1.51 -10.08
C MET A 87 -11.43 1.16 -9.69
N ASN A 88 -11.80 1.37 -8.43
CA ASN A 88 -13.15 1.13 -7.93
C ASN A 88 -14.02 2.41 -7.86
N SER A 89 -13.49 3.59 -8.23
CA SER A 89 -14.19 4.88 -8.14
C SER A 89 -14.42 5.56 -9.48
N VAL A 90 -13.36 5.71 -10.27
CA VAL A 90 -13.34 6.50 -11.51
C VAL A 90 -12.93 5.63 -12.71
N GLY A 91 -11.95 4.74 -12.50
CA GLY A 91 -11.52 3.78 -13.52
C GLY A 91 -12.40 2.52 -13.62
N PRO A 92 -11.98 1.51 -14.41
CA PRO A 92 -10.84 1.53 -15.34
C PRO A 92 -11.01 2.56 -16.46
N ASP A 93 -9.94 3.26 -16.83
CA ASP A 93 -9.90 4.20 -17.97
C ASP A 93 -8.63 3.99 -18.81
N GLU A 94 -8.55 4.64 -19.99
CA GLU A 94 -7.42 4.46 -20.93
C GLU A 94 -6.11 5.13 -20.47
N ILE A 95 -6.17 6.01 -19.47
CA ILE A 95 -5.03 6.81 -19.03
C ILE A 95 -4.28 6.10 -17.90
N ILE A 96 -4.99 5.46 -16.97
CA ILE A 96 -4.40 4.81 -15.81
C ILE A 96 -4.37 3.29 -16.00
N ASP A 97 -3.19 2.77 -16.32
CA ASP A 97 -2.87 1.35 -16.17
C ASP A 97 -2.48 1.06 -14.71
N PRO A 98 -3.30 0.31 -13.94
CA PRO A 98 -3.02 0.03 -12.54
C PRO A 98 -1.77 -0.85 -12.36
N ASP A 99 -1.53 -1.82 -13.24
CA ASP A 99 -0.41 -2.74 -13.12
C ASP A 99 0.91 -2.00 -13.42
N ALA A 100 0.93 -1.18 -14.48
CA ALA A 100 2.08 -0.34 -14.78
C ALA A 100 2.39 0.64 -13.63
N THR A 101 1.35 1.25 -13.05
CA THR A 101 1.48 2.18 -11.92
C THR A 101 2.06 1.49 -10.68
N ILE A 102 1.54 0.31 -10.32
CA ILE A 102 2.01 -0.48 -9.17
C ILE A 102 3.47 -0.89 -9.37
N ASN A 103 3.82 -1.40 -10.55
CA ASN A 103 5.17 -1.85 -10.85
C ASN A 103 6.17 -0.69 -10.74
N PHE A 104 5.87 0.44 -11.38
CA PHE A 104 6.72 1.62 -11.36
C PHE A 104 6.92 2.17 -9.94
N HIS A 105 5.85 2.21 -9.13
CA HIS A 105 5.94 2.64 -7.73
C HIS A 105 6.84 1.70 -6.91
N CYS A 106 6.63 0.39 -7.02
CA CYS A 106 7.43 -0.59 -6.27
C CYS A 106 8.92 -0.51 -6.63
N GLU A 107 9.23 -0.43 -7.92
CA GLU A 107 10.60 -0.31 -8.43
C GLU A 107 11.28 0.96 -7.93
N ASN A 108 10.63 2.11 -8.07
CA ASN A 108 11.21 3.39 -7.62
C ASN A 108 11.36 3.47 -6.11
N PHE A 109 10.38 2.97 -5.36
CA PHE A 109 10.45 2.98 -3.92
C PHE A 109 11.65 2.17 -3.41
N ILE A 110 11.86 0.98 -3.96
CA ILE A 110 12.96 0.09 -3.55
C ILE A 110 14.30 0.67 -3.98
N ARG A 111 14.43 1.14 -5.22
CA ARG A 111 15.64 1.85 -5.67
C ARG A 111 15.96 3.08 -4.81
N GLY A 112 14.93 3.82 -4.37
CA GLY A 112 15.10 4.98 -3.50
C GLY A 112 15.51 4.65 -2.06
N LEU A 113 15.44 3.37 -1.65
CA LEU A 113 15.88 2.89 -0.34
C LEU A 113 17.20 2.11 -0.40
N SER A 114 17.53 1.48 -1.52
CA SER A 114 18.76 0.70 -1.66
C SER A 114 20.03 1.54 -1.48
N ILE A 115 21.09 0.89 -0.98
CA ILE A 115 22.47 1.42 -0.88
C ILE A 115 23.28 1.00 -2.09
#